data_AF-A0A7W0KBS7-F1
#
_entry.id   AF-A0A7W0KBS7-F1
#
_cell.length_a   1.000
_cell.length_b   1.000
_cell.length_c   1.000
_cell.angle_alpha   90.00
_cell.angle_beta   90.00
_cell.angle_gamma   90.00
#
_symmetry.space_group_name_H-M   'P 1'
#
loop_
_entity.id
_entity.type
_entity.pdbx_description
1 polymer ?
#
loop_
_entity_poly.entity_id
_entity_poly.type
_entity_poly.pdbx_seq_one_letter_code
_entity_poly.pdbx_strand_id
1 'polypeptide(L)'
;DRMWANMTTRRSYVSGGIGSRWEGEAFGKDFELPNERAYTESCAAIGAMMWAWRMLALRAEDNTRYADWIEHAFYNAMLPGLSLDGQSYFYQNPLADDGNHRRQPWFGCACCPPNIARVMSQLPGSFYSVTSRRFPESDGRHDSVWVHLFADSTSTIPLDGGGSVTLRQSTRYPWDGEISIEIAGLEDAGDFTLQVRIPNWAEGASVEVDGDHLPASEAAAGQYATIRRTWRVGDVVKGGLPMPVVRLANHPRVAENTGRVALRRGPLLYCVEAADHPVGDVRDFVLPDDAPIVPAYRPDLLDGVVVLTADAERESAAPGWEGALYRTLESLEGDRAGRSSVTMTAIPYYAWANRGAGPMAVWLRRG
;
A
#
# COMPACT_ATOMS: atom_id res chain seq x y z
N ASP A 1 9.80 -12.63 14.92
CA ASP A 1 9.75 -11.25 15.46
C ASP A 1 11.00 -10.41 15.21
N ARG A 2 12.18 -10.74 15.74
CA ARG A 2 13.39 -9.90 15.55
C ARG A 2 13.75 -9.61 14.09
N MET A 3 13.74 -10.63 13.21
CA MET A 3 14.03 -10.44 11.78
C MET A 3 12.96 -9.58 11.10
N TRP A 4 11.69 -9.79 11.43
CA TRP A 4 10.58 -8.99 10.90
C TRP A 4 10.73 -7.53 11.28
N ALA A 5 11.04 -7.25 12.54
CA ALA A 5 11.28 -5.90 13.02
C ALA A 5 12.47 -5.26 12.29
N ASN A 6 13.59 -5.96 12.10
CA ASN A 6 14.72 -5.40 11.35
C ASN A 6 14.36 -5.08 9.89
N MET A 7 13.69 -6.00 9.19
CA MET A 7 13.24 -5.79 7.81
C MET A 7 12.34 -4.55 7.71
N THR A 8 11.24 -4.53 8.48
CA THR A 8 10.18 -3.53 8.37
C THR A 8 10.53 -2.14 8.90
N THR A 9 11.48 -2.05 9.84
CA THR A 9 11.84 -0.76 10.45
C THR A 9 13.15 -0.17 9.93
N ARG A 10 13.95 -0.94 9.18
CA ARG A 10 15.29 -0.50 8.75
C ARG A 10 15.66 -0.87 7.31
N ARG A 11 15.02 -1.85 6.69
CA ARG A 11 15.47 -2.41 5.39
C ARG A 11 14.36 -2.63 4.37
N SER A 12 13.23 -1.96 4.54
CA SER A 12 12.16 -1.94 3.55
C SER A 12 11.93 -0.53 3.03
N TYR A 13 11.63 -0.44 1.74
CA TYR A 13 11.23 0.80 1.10
C TYR A 13 9.83 1.22 1.54
N VAL A 14 9.47 2.48 1.32
CA VAL A 14 8.13 3.00 1.64
C VAL A 14 7.02 2.27 0.89
N SER A 15 7.33 1.63 -0.23
CA SER A 15 6.43 0.73 -0.97
C SER A 15 6.21 -0.64 -0.32
N GLY A 16 6.99 -1.01 0.71
CA GLY A 16 7.06 -2.38 1.22
C GLY A 16 8.01 -3.28 0.42
N GLY A 17 8.62 -2.77 -0.67
CA GLY A 17 9.65 -3.48 -1.41
C GLY A 17 10.90 -3.71 -0.56
N ILE A 18 11.61 -4.80 -0.84
CA ILE A 18 12.83 -5.21 -0.11
C ILE A 18 13.95 -5.59 -1.08
N GLY A 19 15.20 -5.42 -0.64
CA GLY A 19 16.39 -5.58 -1.48
C GLY A 19 16.87 -4.23 -2.04
N SER A 20 17.96 -3.72 -1.50
CA SER A 20 18.51 -2.40 -1.89
C SER A 20 19.76 -2.49 -2.77
N ARG A 21 20.28 -3.70 -2.98
CA ARG A 21 21.48 -3.91 -3.80
C ARG A 21 21.18 -4.81 -4.99
N TRP A 22 21.66 -4.37 -6.14
CA TRP A 22 21.70 -5.16 -7.36
C TRP A 22 22.63 -6.36 -7.23
N GLU A 23 23.82 -6.15 -6.67
CA GLU A 23 24.76 -7.24 -6.44
C GLU A 23 24.18 -8.22 -5.42
N GLY A 24 23.93 -9.44 -5.90
CA GLY A 24 23.34 -10.53 -5.11
C GLY A 24 21.85 -10.38 -4.80
N GLU A 25 21.14 -9.43 -5.45
CA GLU A 25 19.70 -9.21 -5.24
C GLU A 25 19.34 -9.09 -3.74
N ALA A 26 20.14 -8.32 -3.02
CA ALA A 26 20.31 -8.48 -1.57
C ALA A 26 19.78 -7.30 -0.74
N PHE A 27 19.52 -7.57 0.54
CA PHE A 27 19.42 -6.53 1.55
C PHE A 27 20.76 -5.78 1.69
N GLY A 28 20.70 -4.46 1.72
CA GLY A 28 21.82 -3.61 2.16
C GLY A 28 21.93 -3.53 3.69
N LYS A 29 22.68 -2.52 4.15
CA LYS A 29 22.81 -2.14 5.56
C LYS A 29 21.48 -1.58 6.08
N ASP A 30 21.36 -1.52 7.41
CA ASP A 30 20.26 -0.80 8.05
C ASP A 30 20.23 0.65 7.51
N PHE A 31 19.07 1.10 7.04
CA PHE A 31 18.80 2.42 6.47
C PHE A 31 19.44 2.71 5.09
N GLU A 32 20.04 1.72 4.43
CA GLU A 32 20.52 1.82 3.04
C GLU A 32 19.36 1.56 2.06
N LEU A 33 18.70 2.63 1.59
CA LEU A 33 17.49 2.57 0.76
C LEU A 33 17.55 3.59 -0.42
N PRO A 34 18.46 3.40 -1.39
CA PRO A 34 18.53 4.26 -2.57
C PRO A 34 17.31 4.10 -3.49
N ASN A 35 16.70 5.19 -3.94
CA ASN A 35 15.44 5.12 -4.70
C ASN A 35 15.61 4.61 -6.15
N GLU A 36 16.54 5.18 -6.90
CA GLU A 36 16.77 4.86 -8.32
C GLU A 36 17.43 3.49 -8.50
N ARG A 37 18.32 3.12 -7.57
CA ARG A 37 19.01 1.82 -7.56
C ARG A 37 18.30 0.76 -6.72
N ALA A 38 17.08 1.03 -6.26
CA ALA A 38 16.30 0.06 -5.51
C ALA A 38 16.11 -1.21 -6.34
N TYR A 39 16.54 -2.36 -5.80
CA TYR A 39 16.32 -3.63 -6.49
C TYR A 39 14.86 -4.03 -6.37
N THR A 40 14.36 -4.13 -5.14
CA THR A 40 12.91 -4.22 -4.85
C THR A 40 12.21 -5.21 -5.76
N GLU A 41 12.75 -6.42 -5.82
CA GLU A 41 12.30 -7.45 -6.75
C GLU A 41 10.84 -7.83 -6.47
N SER A 42 10.04 -8.01 -7.52
CA SER A 42 8.64 -8.46 -7.40
C SER A 42 8.52 -9.78 -6.62
N CYS A 43 9.43 -10.74 -6.82
CA CYS A 43 9.47 -11.99 -6.05
C CYS A 43 9.81 -11.78 -4.57
N ALA A 44 10.63 -10.78 -4.24
CA ALA A 44 10.98 -10.48 -2.86
C ALA A 44 9.78 -9.87 -2.11
N ALA A 45 8.98 -9.03 -2.78
CA ALA A 45 7.70 -8.55 -2.26
C ALA A 45 6.73 -9.72 -1.98
N ILE A 46 6.60 -10.66 -2.93
CA ILE A 46 5.81 -11.88 -2.76
C ILE A 46 6.30 -12.71 -1.57
N GLY A 47 7.61 -12.92 -1.46
CA GLY A 47 8.20 -13.64 -0.33
C GLY A 47 7.89 -12.98 1.02
N ALA A 48 7.93 -11.65 1.09
CA ALA A 48 7.56 -10.90 2.28
C ALA A 48 6.06 -11.02 2.60
N MET A 49 5.17 -11.02 1.60
CA MET A 49 3.74 -11.28 1.77
C MET A 49 3.48 -12.69 2.30
N MET A 50 4.15 -13.70 1.73
CA MET A 50 4.03 -15.09 2.20
C MET A 50 4.52 -15.24 3.65
N TRP A 51 5.60 -14.54 4.02
CA TRP A 51 6.06 -14.51 5.41
C TRP A 51 5.05 -13.83 6.33
N ALA A 52 4.52 -12.67 5.92
CA ALA A 52 3.48 -11.94 6.64
C ALA A 52 2.25 -12.83 6.89
N TRP A 53 1.81 -13.60 5.90
CA TRP A 53 0.69 -14.55 6.04
C TRP A 53 0.92 -15.59 7.14
N ARG A 54 2.14 -16.16 7.22
CA ARG A 54 2.49 -17.10 8.29
C ARG A 54 2.56 -16.44 9.65
N MET A 55 3.04 -15.19 9.71
CA MET A 55 3.06 -14.43 10.95
C MET A 55 1.64 -14.06 11.41
N LEU A 56 0.76 -13.68 10.48
CA LEU A 56 -0.63 -13.38 10.73
C LEU A 56 -1.34 -14.58 11.35
N ALA A 57 -1.17 -15.78 10.79
CA ALA A 57 -1.74 -17.01 11.33
C ALA A 57 -1.31 -17.33 12.78
N LEU A 58 -0.17 -16.79 13.24
CA LEU A 58 0.35 -16.97 14.60
C LEU A 58 -0.02 -15.83 15.56
N ARG A 59 -0.37 -14.65 15.03
CA ARG A 59 -0.35 -13.37 15.78
C ARG A 59 -1.55 -12.48 15.48
N ALA A 60 -2.58 -12.95 14.77
CA ALA A 60 -3.72 -12.12 14.34
C ALA A 60 -4.42 -11.42 15.52
N GLU A 61 -4.45 -12.06 16.68
CA GLU A 61 -5.01 -11.49 17.92
C GLU A 61 -4.16 -10.38 18.54
N ASP A 62 -2.86 -10.33 18.23
CA ASP A 62 -1.96 -9.37 18.86
C ASP A 62 -2.02 -7.98 18.18
N ASN A 63 -2.23 -7.94 16.86
CA ASN A 63 -2.30 -6.72 16.03
C ASN A 63 -2.50 -7.06 14.54
N THR A 64 -2.80 -6.03 13.75
CA THR A 64 -3.05 -6.14 12.30
C THR A 64 -1.79 -6.05 11.44
N ARG A 65 -0.61 -5.76 12.02
CA ARG A 65 0.59 -5.32 11.26
C ARG A 65 1.02 -6.27 10.13
N TYR A 66 0.70 -7.56 10.25
CA TYR A 66 1.00 -8.55 9.23
C TYR A 66 -0.02 -8.54 8.09
N ALA A 67 -1.31 -8.36 8.38
CA ALA A 67 -2.32 -8.13 7.36
C ALA A 67 -2.11 -6.78 6.65
N ASP A 68 -1.74 -5.73 7.42
CA ASP A 68 -1.36 -4.43 6.87
C ASP A 68 -0.16 -4.55 5.93
N TRP A 69 0.81 -5.40 6.24
CA TRP A 69 1.94 -5.65 5.34
C TRP A 69 1.52 -6.37 4.06
N ILE A 70 0.63 -7.37 4.15
CA ILE A 70 0.12 -8.07 2.96
C ILE A 70 -0.55 -7.08 2.01
N GLU A 71 -1.45 -6.24 2.55
CA GLU A 71 -2.12 -5.18 1.81
C GLU A 71 -1.11 -4.20 1.19
N HIS A 72 -0.22 -3.64 2.02
CA HIS A 72 0.72 -2.62 1.59
C HIS A 72 1.69 -3.13 0.52
N ALA A 73 2.26 -4.32 0.73
CA ALA A 73 3.18 -4.92 -0.24
C ALA A 73 2.47 -5.38 -1.51
N PHE A 74 1.23 -5.87 -1.42
CA PHE A 74 0.44 -6.19 -2.61
C PHE A 74 0.24 -4.95 -3.48
N TYR A 75 -0.33 -3.88 -2.91
CA TYR A 75 -0.64 -2.66 -3.65
C TYR A 75 0.59 -1.91 -4.13
N ASN A 76 1.70 -1.93 -3.39
CA ASN A 76 2.81 -1.00 -3.66
C ASN A 76 4.14 -1.67 -3.98
N ALA A 77 4.34 -2.96 -3.73
CA ALA A 77 5.61 -3.64 -4.02
C ALA A 77 5.48 -4.80 -5.02
N MET A 78 4.30 -5.42 -5.10
CA MET A 78 4.03 -6.50 -6.06
C MET A 78 3.31 -5.99 -7.31
N LEU A 79 2.20 -5.26 -7.16
CA LEU A 79 1.41 -4.77 -8.30
C LEU A 79 2.16 -3.85 -9.28
N PRO A 80 3.10 -2.97 -8.87
CA PRO A 80 3.93 -2.26 -9.84
C PRO A 80 4.68 -3.21 -10.78
N GLY A 81 4.92 -4.45 -10.35
CA GLY A 81 5.52 -5.54 -11.10
C GLY A 81 4.74 -5.99 -12.34
N LEU A 82 3.48 -5.56 -12.53
CA LEU A 82 2.58 -6.01 -13.60
C LEU A 82 1.97 -4.78 -14.31
N SER A 83 1.93 -4.78 -15.64
CA SER A 83 1.18 -3.75 -16.39
C SER A 83 -0.32 -3.92 -16.21
N LEU A 84 -1.07 -2.83 -16.40
CA LEU A 84 -2.53 -2.85 -16.23
C LEU A 84 -3.23 -3.81 -17.19
N ASP A 85 -2.69 -3.97 -18.40
CA ASP A 85 -3.16 -4.95 -19.40
C ASP A 85 -2.74 -6.41 -19.12
N GLY A 86 -1.94 -6.64 -18.07
CA GLY A 86 -1.43 -7.95 -17.68
C GLY A 86 -0.39 -8.56 -18.63
N GLN A 87 0.15 -7.81 -19.59
CA GLN A 87 1.02 -8.36 -20.65
C GLN A 87 2.52 -8.20 -20.39
N SER A 88 2.92 -7.35 -19.46
CA SER A 88 4.32 -7.02 -19.22
C SER A 88 4.64 -6.86 -17.74
N TYR A 89 5.91 -7.08 -17.41
CA TYR A 89 6.35 -7.26 -16.04
C TYR A 89 7.58 -6.42 -15.73
N PHE A 90 7.71 -5.99 -14.48
CA PHE A 90 8.98 -5.56 -13.91
C PHE A 90 9.61 -6.69 -13.10
N TYR A 91 10.93 -6.82 -13.25
CA TYR A 91 11.76 -7.58 -12.31
C TYR A 91 12.08 -6.70 -11.10
N GLN A 92 12.67 -5.53 -11.33
CA GLN A 92 12.97 -4.51 -10.32
C GLN A 92 11.89 -3.41 -10.27
N ASN A 93 11.57 -2.91 -9.08
CA ASN A 93 10.52 -1.89 -8.87
C ASN A 93 11.07 -0.59 -8.22
N PRO A 94 11.82 0.23 -8.96
CA PRO A 94 12.52 1.39 -8.40
C PRO A 94 11.57 2.51 -7.93
N LEU A 95 12.00 3.32 -6.96
CA LEU A 95 11.21 4.43 -6.41
C LEU A 95 11.50 5.79 -7.07
N ALA A 96 12.46 5.81 -8.00
CA ALA A 96 12.72 6.90 -8.92
C ALA A 96 13.27 6.31 -10.22
N ASP A 97 12.95 6.91 -11.36
CA ASP A 97 13.42 6.47 -12.67
C ASP A 97 13.68 7.67 -13.58
N ASP A 98 14.60 7.55 -14.53
CA ASP A 98 14.92 8.57 -15.53
C ASP A 98 14.18 8.36 -16.88
N GLY A 99 13.36 7.32 -16.96
CA GLY A 99 12.60 6.90 -18.14
C GLY A 99 13.14 5.66 -18.83
N ASN A 100 14.30 5.14 -18.43
CA ASN A 100 14.96 4.02 -19.11
C ASN A 100 14.50 2.64 -18.61
N HIS A 101 13.87 2.54 -17.44
CA HIS A 101 13.42 1.25 -16.89
C HIS A 101 11.97 0.96 -17.26
N ARG A 102 11.75 -0.03 -18.14
CA ARG A 102 10.41 -0.38 -18.64
C ARG A 102 10.04 -1.84 -18.37
N ARG A 103 8.74 -2.08 -18.19
CA ARG A 103 8.19 -3.44 -18.14
C ARG A 103 8.46 -4.15 -19.46
N GLN A 104 8.70 -5.45 -19.38
CA GLN A 104 8.99 -6.31 -20.53
C GLN A 104 8.03 -7.50 -20.51
N PRO A 105 7.66 -8.05 -21.68
CA PRO A 105 6.77 -9.20 -21.73
C PRO A 105 7.37 -10.44 -21.05
N TRP A 106 8.70 -10.58 -21.07
CA TRP A 106 9.40 -11.71 -20.47
C TRP A 106 10.87 -11.38 -20.17
N PHE A 107 11.54 -12.27 -19.41
CA PHE A 107 12.95 -12.17 -19.03
C PHE A 107 13.68 -13.49 -19.26
N GLY A 108 15.01 -13.45 -19.41
CA GLY A 108 15.82 -14.67 -19.44
C GLY A 108 15.73 -15.46 -18.13
N CYS A 109 15.79 -14.77 -16.99
CA CYS A 109 15.40 -15.28 -15.68
C CYS A 109 13.95 -14.86 -15.40
N ALA A 110 12.98 -15.75 -15.62
CA ALA A 110 11.56 -15.43 -15.50
C ALA A 110 10.94 -15.97 -14.20
N CYS A 111 11.57 -15.70 -13.05
CA CYS A 111 10.95 -15.99 -11.75
C CYS A 111 9.71 -15.13 -11.50
N CYS A 112 9.75 -13.85 -11.88
CA CYS A 112 8.71 -12.87 -11.57
C CYS A 112 7.36 -13.13 -12.27
N PRO A 113 7.28 -13.26 -13.61
CA PRO A 113 5.99 -13.40 -14.28
C PRO A 113 5.11 -14.56 -13.77
N PRO A 114 5.59 -15.83 -13.68
CA PRO A 114 4.76 -16.92 -13.17
C PRO A 114 4.48 -16.80 -11.67
N ASN A 115 5.37 -16.18 -10.88
CA ASN A 115 5.14 -15.98 -9.45
C ASN A 115 4.04 -14.94 -9.20
N ILE A 116 4.03 -13.84 -9.97
CA ILE A 116 2.93 -12.86 -9.96
C ILE A 116 1.61 -13.54 -10.35
N ALA A 117 1.59 -14.30 -11.46
CA ALA A 117 0.38 -14.99 -11.92
C ALA A 117 -0.20 -15.93 -10.86
N ARG A 118 0.66 -16.70 -10.17
CA ARG A 118 0.26 -17.57 -9.05
C ARG A 118 -0.32 -16.77 -7.90
N VAL A 119 0.32 -15.67 -7.48
CA VAL A 119 -0.15 -14.86 -6.35
C VAL A 119 -1.48 -14.20 -6.66
N MET A 120 -1.65 -13.65 -7.88
CA MET A 120 -2.93 -13.08 -8.32
C MET A 120 -4.06 -14.12 -8.23
N SER A 121 -3.78 -15.36 -8.63
CA SER A 121 -4.75 -16.46 -8.54
C SER A 121 -5.05 -16.90 -7.11
N GLN A 122 -4.12 -16.70 -6.17
CA GLN A 122 -4.23 -17.12 -4.77
C GLN A 122 -4.74 -16.02 -3.85
N LEU A 123 -4.72 -14.76 -4.28
CA LEU A 123 -5.09 -13.59 -3.49
C LEU A 123 -6.46 -13.71 -2.80
N PRO A 124 -7.53 -14.26 -3.42
CA PRO A 124 -8.82 -14.43 -2.75
C PRO A 124 -8.70 -15.23 -1.44
N GLY A 125 -7.77 -16.19 -1.37
CA GLY A 125 -7.51 -16.99 -0.17
C GLY A 125 -6.85 -16.22 0.99
N SER A 126 -6.46 -14.96 0.79
CA SER A 126 -5.91 -14.09 1.83
C SER A 126 -6.93 -13.12 2.44
N PHE A 127 -8.17 -13.10 1.94
CA PHE A 127 -9.20 -12.19 2.43
C PHE A 127 -9.74 -12.59 3.80
N TYR A 128 -9.86 -13.90 4.04
CA TYR A 128 -10.44 -14.43 5.24
C TYR A 128 -9.59 -15.54 5.85
N SER A 129 -9.73 -15.73 7.15
CA SER A 129 -9.29 -16.96 7.82
C SER A 129 -10.28 -17.36 8.91
N VAL A 130 -10.23 -18.62 9.33
CA VAL A 130 -11.04 -19.14 10.43
C VAL A 130 -10.11 -19.70 11.49
N THR A 131 -10.40 -19.38 12.74
CA THR A 131 -9.74 -19.97 13.90
C THR A 131 -10.78 -20.41 14.90
N SER A 132 -10.49 -21.49 15.60
CA SER A 132 -11.46 -22.06 16.53
C SER A 132 -10.81 -22.38 17.85
N ARG A 133 -11.41 -21.87 18.93
CA ARG A 133 -10.93 -22.09 20.30
C ARG A 133 -11.85 -23.05 21.01
N ARG A 134 -11.25 -23.98 21.76
CA ARG A 134 -11.98 -24.80 22.72
C ARG A 134 -11.88 -24.12 24.07
N PHE A 135 -13.01 -23.68 24.63
CA PHE A 135 -13.02 -23.13 25.97
C PHE A 135 -13.12 -24.27 26.99
N PRO A 136 -12.26 -24.33 28.02
CA PRO A 136 -12.32 -25.40 29.03
C PRO A 136 -13.63 -25.44 29.83
N GLU A 137 -14.32 -24.30 29.93
CA GLU A 137 -15.53 -24.10 30.74
C GLU A 137 -16.83 -24.33 29.96
N SER A 138 -16.75 -24.64 28.66
CA SER A 138 -17.90 -25.00 27.81
C SER A 138 -17.56 -26.20 26.93
N ASP A 139 -18.49 -27.14 26.74
CA ASP A 139 -18.30 -28.26 25.81
C ASP A 139 -18.17 -27.83 24.33
N GLY A 140 -18.33 -26.53 24.04
CA GLY A 140 -18.33 -25.94 22.71
C GLY A 140 -16.97 -25.46 22.23
N ARG A 141 -16.72 -25.68 20.94
CA ARG A 141 -15.78 -24.94 20.12
C ARG A 141 -16.42 -23.60 19.73
N HIS A 142 -15.65 -22.52 19.76
CA HIS A 142 -16.09 -21.19 19.31
C HIS A 142 -15.25 -20.73 18.13
N ASP A 143 -15.90 -20.45 17.02
CA ASP A 143 -15.24 -20.06 15.78
C ASP A 143 -15.12 -18.54 15.69
N SER A 144 -14.04 -18.09 15.06
CA SER A 144 -13.81 -16.68 14.71
C SER A 144 -13.45 -16.60 13.24
N VAL A 145 -14.24 -15.83 12.50
CA VAL A 145 -14.00 -15.52 11.09
C VAL A 145 -13.30 -14.17 11.02
N TRP A 146 -12.09 -14.17 10.49
CA TRP A 146 -11.25 -13.00 10.34
C TRP A 146 -11.42 -12.39 8.96
N VAL A 147 -11.69 -11.10 8.90
CA VAL A 147 -11.75 -10.31 7.65
C VAL A 147 -10.47 -9.48 7.57
N HIS A 148 -9.54 -9.93 6.72
CA HIS A 148 -8.21 -9.36 6.57
C HIS A 148 -8.15 -8.32 5.46
N LEU A 149 -8.76 -8.57 4.30
CA LEU A 149 -8.67 -7.67 3.13
C LEU A 149 -10.08 -7.24 2.68
N PHE A 150 -10.12 -6.08 2.02
CA PHE A 150 -11.36 -5.43 1.60
C PHE A 150 -11.43 -5.32 0.08
N ALA A 151 -12.49 -5.86 -0.50
CA ALA A 151 -12.86 -5.71 -1.91
C ALA A 151 -14.31 -6.14 -2.09
N ASP A 152 -15.00 -5.60 -3.10
CA ASP A 152 -16.31 -6.09 -3.51
C ASP A 152 -16.21 -7.59 -3.85
N SER A 153 -16.87 -8.42 -3.04
CA SER A 153 -16.67 -9.88 -3.09
C SER A 153 -17.81 -10.62 -2.41
N THR A 154 -17.95 -11.90 -2.75
CA THR A 154 -18.79 -12.86 -2.01
C THR A 154 -17.97 -14.09 -1.70
N SER A 155 -18.04 -14.60 -0.48
CA SER A 155 -17.27 -15.76 -0.06
C SER A 155 -18.05 -16.63 0.92
N THR A 156 -18.17 -17.91 0.60
CA THR A 156 -18.68 -18.94 1.50
C THR A 156 -17.51 -19.53 2.27
N ILE A 157 -17.51 -19.32 3.57
CA ILE A 157 -16.42 -19.64 4.49
C ILE A 157 -16.88 -20.83 5.34
N PRO A 158 -16.23 -22.00 5.20
CA PRO A 158 -16.52 -23.13 6.06
C PRO A 158 -16.04 -22.84 7.48
N LEU A 159 -16.87 -23.18 8.45
CA LEU A 159 -16.55 -23.06 9.86
C LEU A 159 -15.97 -24.38 10.35
N ASP A 160 -14.95 -24.32 11.23
CA ASP A 160 -14.42 -25.56 11.80
C ASP A 160 -15.53 -26.29 12.54
N GLY A 161 -16.41 -25.49 13.19
CA GLY A 161 -17.74 -25.73 13.77
C GLY A 161 -18.56 -26.84 13.14
N GLY A 162 -18.38 -27.05 11.83
CA GLY A 162 -19.42 -27.57 10.97
C GLY A 162 -20.22 -26.38 10.42
N GLY A 163 -20.82 -26.58 9.25
CA GLY A 163 -21.55 -25.51 8.59
C GLY A 163 -20.67 -24.48 7.89
N SER A 164 -21.30 -23.40 7.42
CA SER A 164 -20.65 -22.32 6.69
C SER A 164 -21.36 -20.98 6.88
N VAL A 165 -20.62 -19.88 6.70
CA VAL A 165 -21.15 -18.53 6.58
C VAL A 165 -20.80 -17.97 5.21
N THR A 166 -21.76 -17.35 4.53
CA THR A 166 -21.50 -16.58 3.31
C THR A 166 -21.46 -15.10 3.67
N LEU A 167 -20.32 -14.47 3.43
CA LEU A 167 -20.11 -13.03 3.59
C LEU A 167 -20.14 -12.35 2.22
N ARG A 168 -20.86 -11.24 2.13
CA ARG A 168 -20.80 -10.32 0.98
C ARG A 168 -20.19 -9.01 1.41
N GLN A 169 -19.04 -8.67 0.82
CA GLN A 169 -18.45 -7.35 0.96
C GLN A 169 -18.91 -6.45 -0.19
N SER A 170 -19.32 -5.23 0.13
CA SER A 170 -19.56 -4.17 -0.85
C SER A 170 -18.76 -2.93 -0.47
N THR A 171 -17.87 -2.53 -1.36
CA THR A 171 -16.95 -1.40 -1.16
C THR A 171 -16.33 -0.97 -2.49
N ARG A 172 -15.87 0.28 -2.58
CA ARG A 172 -14.99 0.74 -3.66
C ARG A 172 -13.52 0.82 -3.21
N TYR A 173 -13.16 0.16 -2.12
CA TYR A 173 -11.77 0.01 -1.68
C TYR A 173 -10.89 -0.44 -2.86
N PRO A 174 -9.71 0.18 -3.09
CA PRO A 174 -8.98 1.12 -2.22
C PRO A 174 -9.30 2.62 -2.45
N TRP A 175 -10.36 2.97 -3.19
CA TRP A 175 -10.65 4.36 -3.57
C TRP A 175 -11.36 5.17 -2.48
N ASP A 176 -12.14 4.52 -1.64
CA ASP A 176 -12.67 5.06 -0.39
C ASP A 176 -12.67 3.99 0.70
N GLY A 177 -12.99 4.43 1.92
CA GLY A 177 -12.96 3.61 3.11
C GLY A 177 -14.33 3.19 3.61
N GLU A 178 -15.37 3.25 2.77
CA GLU A 178 -16.69 2.73 3.13
C GLU A 178 -16.74 1.22 2.83
N ILE A 179 -16.90 0.42 3.88
CA ILE A 179 -16.98 -1.03 3.80
C ILE A 179 -18.34 -1.49 4.33
N SER A 180 -19.03 -2.36 3.62
CA SER A 180 -20.21 -3.07 4.10
C SER A 180 -19.95 -4.57 4.03
N ILE A 181 -20.12 -5.28 5.13
CA ILE A 181 -19.97 -6.74 5.24
C ILE A 181 -21.32 -7.30 5.68
N GLU A 182 -22.01 -7.95 4.75
CA GLU A 182 -23.33 -8.55 4.96
C GLU A 182 -23.18 -10.05 5.22
N ILE A 183 -23.93 -10.57 6.20
CA ILE A 183 -24.15 -12.01 6.37
C ILE A 183 -25.17 -12.45 5.30
N ALA A 184 -24.69 -12.85 4.13
CA ALA A 184 -25.54 -13.21 2.98
C ALA A 184 -26.11 -14.63 3.07
N GLY A 185 -25.54 -15.50 3.91
CA GLY A 185 -26.02 -16.87 4.11
C GLY A 185 -25.43 -17.53 5.34
N LEU A 186 -26.19 -18.45 5.95
CA LEU A 186 -25.78 -19.25 7.10
C LEU A 186 -26.27 -20.69 6.91
N GLU A 187 -25.39 -21.65 7.05
CA GLU A 187 -25.69 -23.09 7.01
C GLU A 187 -25.14 -23.71 8.29
N ASP A 188 -26.00 -24.06 9.25
CA ASP A 188 -25.62 -24.69 10.53
C ASP A 188 -24.44 -24.02 11.27
N ALA A 189 -24.28 -22.70 11.09
CA ALA A 189 -23.07 -21.97 11.48
C ALA A 189 -22.91 -21.72 12.99
N GLY A 190 -23.96 -21.94 13.79
CA GLY A 190 -23.98 -21.62 15.21
C GLY A 190 -23.65 -20.15 15.52
N ASP A 191 -23.25 -19.88 16.77
CA ASP A 191 -22.70 -18.58 17.16
C ASP A 191 -21.22 -18.50 16.78
N PHE A 192 -20.78 -17.38 16.21
CA PHE A 192 -19.38 -17.13 15.86
C PHE A 192 -18.99 -15.66 16.02
N THR A 193 -17.69 -15.40 16.11
CA THR A 193 -17.14 -14.04 16.16
C THR A 193 -16.75 -13.57 14.76
N LEU A 194 -17.10 -12.33 14.40
CA LEU A 194 -16.41 -11.63 13.31
C LEU A 194 -15.25 -10.82 13.87
N GLN A 195 -14.07 -10.99 13.29
CA GLN A 195 -12.87 -10.19 13.56
C GLN A 195 -12.60 -9.33 12.33
N VAL A 196 -12.96 -8.04 12.38
CA VAL A 196 -12.80 -7.12 11.23
C VAL A 196 -11.54 -6.29 11.40
N ARG A 197 -10.60 -6.37 10.46
CA ARG A 197 -9.35 -5.59 10.54
C ARG A 197 -9.63 -4.09 10.56
N ILE A 198 -9.03 -3.36 11.49
CA ILE A 198 -8.88 -1.90 11.39
C ILE A 198 -7.44 -1.61 10.98
N PRO A 199 -7.18 -1.19 9.73
CA PRO A 199 -5.81 -0.97 9.26
C PRO A 199 -5.06 0.02 10.16
N ASN A 200 -3.76 -0.21 10.39
CA ASN A 200 -2.94 0.66 11.24
C ASN A 200 -2.87 2.13 10.74
N TRP A 201 -3.25 2.39 9.49
CA TRP A 201 -3.30 3.74 8.96
C TRP A 201 -4.64 4.47 9.13
N ALA A 202 -5.70 3.75 9.51
CA ALA A 202 -7.07 4.25 9.55
C ALA A 202 -7.41 4.85 10.92
N GLU A 203 -6.69 5.90 11.32
CA GLU A 203 -6.98 6.62 12.56
C GLU A 203 -8.40 7.23 12.53
N GLY A 204 -9.12 7.09 13.63
CA GLY A 204 -10.52 7.53 13.72
C GLY A 204 -11.51 6.63 12.96
N ALA A 205 -11.15 5.38 12.69
CA ALA A 205 -12.07 4.41 12.12
C ALA A 205 -13.33 4.21 12.98
N SER A 206 -14.41 3.80 12.32
CA SER A 206 -15.69 3.49 12.95
C SER A 206 -16.19 2.15 12.47
N VAL A 207 -16.89 1.44 13.35
CA VAL A 207 -17.58 0.20 13.05
C VAL A 207 -18.99 0.30 13.62
N GLU A 208 -19.97 -0.08 12.81
CA GLU A 208 -21.38 -0.12 13.15
C GLU A 208 -21.94 -1.50 12.82
N VAL A 209 -22.82 -2.01 13.66
CA VAL A 209 -23.49 -3.28 13.47
C VAL A 209 -25.00 -3.03 13.56
N ASP A 210 -25.71 -3.19 12.44
CA ASP A 210 -27.16 -2.95 12.33
C ASP A 210 -27.67 -1.61 12.90
N GLY A 211 -26.88 -0.53 12.81
CA GLY A 211 -27.22 0.79 13.36
C GLY A 211 -26.50 1.17 14.65
N ASP A 212 -25.94 0.19 15.37
CA ASP A 212 -25.29 0.41 16.66
C ASP A 212 -23.76 0.54 16.48
N HIS A 213 -23.22 1.69 16.88
CA HIS A 213 -21.79 1.95 16.82
C HIS A 213 -21.03 1.21 17.94
N LEU A 214 -19.93 0.56 17.57
CA LEU A 214 -18.95 0.09 18.54
C LEU A 214 -18.24 1.28 19.22
N PRO A 215 -17.82 1.14 20.49
CA PRO A 215 -16.95 2.12 21.13
C PRO A 215 -15.67 2.36 20.31
N ALA A 216 -15.20 3.60 20.24
CA ALA A 216 -13.99 3.95 19.48
C ALA A 216 -12.75 3.15 19.90
N SER A 217 -12.66 2.73 21.17
CA SER A 217 -11.58 1.86 21.66
C SER A 217 -11.58 0.47 21.05
N GLU A 218 -12.74 -0.03 20.60
CA GLU A 218 -12.88 -1.35 19.96
C GLU A 218 -12.68 -1.28 18.44
N ALA A 219 -12.70 -0.07 17.87
CA ALA A 219 -12.42 0.21 16.46
C ALA A 219 -11.12 1.00 16.24
N ALA A 220 -10.20 1.02 17.22
CA ALA A 220 -8.93 1.73 17.08
C ALA A 220 -8.04 1.13 15.97
N ALA A 221 -7.17 1.97 15.38
CA ALA A 221 -6.25 1.53 14.34
C ALA A 221 -5.26 0.46 14.85
N GLY A 222 -4.92 -0.51 14.01
CA GLY A 222 -3.89 -1.50 14.31
C GLY A 222 -4.38 -2.78 15.02
N GLN A 223 -5.70 -2.91 15.22
CA GLN A 223 -6.34 -4.08 15.86
C GLN A 223 -7.52 -4.61 15.03
N TYR A 224 -8.04 -5.77 15.43
CA TYR A 224 -9.29 -6.29 14.91
C TYR A 224 -10.46 -5.86 15.80
N ALA A 225 -11.50 -5.30 15.19
CA ALA A 225 -12.78 -5.08 15.85
C ALA A 225 -13.45 -6.45 16.07
N THR A 226 -13.60 -6.84 17.34
CA THR A 226 -14.14 -8.13 17.75
C THR A 226 -15.66 -8.04 17.96
N ILE A 227 -16.44 -8.64 17.07
CA ILE A 227 -17.90 -8.60 17.11
C ILE A 227 -18.43 -10.01 17.43
N ARG A 228 -18.90 -10.19 18.67
CA ARG A 228 -19.48 -11.46 19.14
C ARG A 228 -20.99 -11.35 19.21
N ARG A 229 -21.69 -12.15 18.40
CA ARG A 229 -23.15 -12.21 18.39
C ARG A 229 -23.66 -13.51 17.78
N THR A 230 -24.94 -13.78 18.00
CA THR A 230 -25.71 -14.69 17.16
C THR A 230 -26.09 -13.95 15.88
N TRP A 231 -25.52 -14.39 14.76
CA TRP A 231 -25.75 -13.77 13.45
C TRP A 231 -27.01 -14.29 12.77
N ARG A 232 -27.65 -13.44 11.97
CA ARG A 232 -28.78 -13.75 11.10
C ARG A 232 -28.45 -13.35 9.67
N VAL A 233 -29.07 -14.03 8.72
CA VAL A 233 -28.99 -13.61 7.31
C VAL A 233 -29.56 -12.20 7.17
N GLY A 234 -28.82 -11.33 6.51
CA GLY A 234 -29.14 -9.92 6.33
C GLY A 234 -28.55 -8.97 7.39
N ASP A 235 -27.92 -9.47 8.44
CA ASP A 235 -27.16 -8.63 9.38
C ASP A 235 -25.98 -7.96 8.64
N VAL A 236 -25.69 -6.70 8.97
CA VAL A 236 -24.66 -5.90 8.30
C VAL A 236 -23.70 -5.27 9.29
N VAL A 237 -22.40 -5.46 9.04
CA VAL A 237 -21.32 -4.69 9.64
C VAL A 237 -20.89 -3.61 8.66
N LYS A 238 -20.95 -2.36 9.06
CA LYS A 238 -20.42 -1.22 8.29
C LYS A 238 -19.13 -0.72 8.93
N GLY A 239 -18.12 -0.47 8.10
CA GLY A 239 -16.86 0.12 8.48
C GLY A 239 -16.66 1.45 7.77
N GLY A 240 -16.26 2.48 8.52
CA GLY A 240 -15.76 3.74 7.98
C GLY A 240 -14.27 3.87 8.27
N LEU A 241 -13.44 3.82 7.24
CA LEU A 241 -11.98 3.96 7.32
C LEU A 241 -11.56 5.32 6.76
N PRO A 242 -11.24 6.33 7.60
CA PRO A 242 -10.81 7.64 7.10
C PRO A 242 -9.56 7.51 6.21
N MET A 243 -9.65 8.03 4.98
CA MET A 243 -8.55 8.01 4.00
C MET A 243 -8.03 9.43 3.66
N PRO A 244 -7.44 10.15 4.64
CA PRO A 244 -6.78 11.41 4.34
C PRO A 244 -5.54 11.18 3.46
N VAL A 245 -5.13 12.22 2.75
CA VAL A 245 -3.79 12.24 2.16
C VAL A 245 -2.77 12.46 3.26
N VAL A 246 -1.81 11.55 3.37
CA VAL A 246 -0.76 11.55 4.38
C VAL A 246 0.58 11.83 3.73
N ARG A 247 1.31 12.79 4.29
CA ARG A 247 2.73 13.04 4.01
C ARG A 247 3.58 12.12 4.87
N LEU A 248 4.39 11.29 4.24
CA LEU A 248 5.30 10.36 4.90
C LEU A 248 6.70 10.94 4.95
N ALA A 249 7.27 10.97 6.15
CA ALA A 249 8.69 11.23 6.37
C ALA A 249 9.47 9.92 6.52
N ASN A 250 10.77 9.96 6.25
CA ASN A 250 11.69 8.86 6.48
C ASN A 250 12.43 9.00 7.81
N HIS A 251 12.98 7.89 8.30
CA HIS A 251 13.95 7.92 9.40
C HIS A 251 15.19 8.74 8.99
N PRO A 252 15.75 9.63 9.83
CA PRO A 252 16.87 10.52 9.47
C PRO A 252 18.16 9.84 9.00
N ARG A 253 18.32 8.54 9.27
CA ARG A 253 19.46 7.75 8.80
C ARG A 253 19.32 7.25 7.36
N VAL A 254 18.14 7.36 6.76
CA VAL A 254 17.93 7.05 5.34
C VAL A 254 18.37 8.28 4.55
N ALA A 255 19.67 8.36 4.25
CA ALA A 255 20.31 9.57 3.74
C ALA A 255 19.68 10.06 2.43
N GLU A 256 19.34 9.14 1.53
CA GLU A 256 18.81 9.39 0.19
C GLU A 256 17.44 10.11 0.20
N ASN A 257 16.71 10.02 1.31
CA ASN A 257 15.40 10.65 1.49
C ASN A 257 15.43 11.88 2.40
N THR A 258 16.62 12.34 2.82
CA THR A 258 16.74 13.57 3.62
C THR A 258 16.13 14.76 2.88
N GLY A 259 15.26 15.50 3.57
CA GLY A 259 14.56 16.64 2.98
C GLY A 259 13.51 16.26 1.94
N ARG A 260 13.02 15.00 1.94
CA ARG A 260 11.99 14.52 1.03
C ARG A 260 10.71 14.09 1.73
N VAL A 261 9.64 14.00 0.95
CA VAL A 261 8.31 13.54 1.37
C VAL A 261 7.74 12.58 0.33
N ALA A 262 7.06 11.54 0.80
CA ALA A 262 6.24 10.67 -0.04
C ALA A 262 4.76 10.86 0.31
N LEU A 263 3.86 10.58 -0.63
CA LEU A 263 2.42 10.74 -0.43
C LEU A 263 1.74 9.37 -0.37
N ARG A 264 0.78 9.23 0.55
CA ARG A 264 -0.05 8.03 0.70
C ARG A 264 -1.50 8.42 0.92
N ARG A 265 -2.44 7.64 0.39
CA ARG A 265 -3.86 7.74 0.73
C ARG A 265 -4.44 6.35 0.89
N GLY A 266 -4.99 6.04 2.06
CA GLY A 266 -5.38 4.67 2.40
C GLY A 266 -4.18 3.71 2.23
N PRO A 267 -4.35 2.54 1.57
CA PRO A 267 -3.24 1.62 1.35
C PRO A 267 -2.31 2.03 0.21
N LEU A 268 -2.61 3.06 -0.58
CA LEU A 268 -1.91 3.38 -1.82
C LEU A 268 -0.79 4.41 -1.60
N LEU A 269 0.42 4.06 -2.00
CA LEU A 269 1.54 4.97 -2.21
C LEU A 269 1.37 5.70 -3.54
N TYR A 270 1.84 6.95 -3.62
CA TYR A 270 1.73 7.77 -4.81
C TYR A 270 3.11 8.16 -5.37
N CYS A 271 3.14 8.42 -6.68
CA CYS A 271 4.31 8.91 -7.41
C CYS A 271 3.90 9.97 -8.44
N VAL A 272 4.86 10.76 -8.90
CA VAL A 272 4.71 11.67 -10.04
C VAL A 272 5.39 11.06 -11.26
N GLU A 273 4.77 11.20 -12.43
CA GLU A 273 5.33 10.75 -13.72
C GLU A 273 5.39 11.91 -14.73
N ALA A 274 6.37 11.86 -15.63
CA ALA A 274 6.50 12.83 -16.72
C ALA A 274 5.28 12.86 -17.66
N ALA A 275 4.52 11.77 -17.77
CA ALA A 275 3.30 11.72 -18.59
C ALA A 275 2.23 12.75 -18.18
N ASP A 276 2.19 13.14 -16.90
CA ASP A 276 1.30 14.19 -16.39
C ASP A 276 1.93 15.59 -16.46
N HIS A 277 3.23 15.68 -16.78
CA HIS A 277 4.04 16.89 -16.71
C HIS A 277 4.95 17.01 -17.93
N PRO A 278 4.43 17.38 -19.12
CA PRO A 278 5.17 17.36 -20.38
C PRO A 278 6.30 18.41 -20.46
N VAL A 279 6.34 19.35 -19.53
CA VAL A 279 7.39 20.37 -19.44
C VAL A 279 8.21 20.10 -18.20
N GLY A 280 9.54 20.09 -18.31
CA GLY A 280 10.49 19.94 -17.20
C GLY A 280 10.61 18.52 -16.64
N ASP A 281 11.36 18.38 -15.56
CA ASP A 281 11.63 17.10 -14.90
C ASP A 281 10.84 16.98 -13.59
N VAL A 282 10.16 15.86 -13.37
CA VAL A 282 9.40 15.63 -12.12
C VAL A 282 10.31 15.44 -10.90
N ARG A 283 11.59 15.12 -11.11
CA ARG A 283 12.61 15.04 -10.05
C ARG A 283 12.97 16.42 -9.49
N ASP A 284 12.68 17.49 -10.23
CA ASP A 284 12.86 18.87 -9.81
C ASP A 284 11.71 19.39 -8.94
N PHE A 285 10.68 18.59 -8.68
CA PHE A 285 9.53 19.06 -7.91
C PHE A 285 9.87 19.22 -6.43
N VAL A 286 9.37 20.33 -5.88
CA VAL A 286 9.42 20.72 -4.48
C VAL A 286 7.98 20.90 -4.04
N LEU A 287 7.54 20.08 -3.09
CA LEU A 287 6.19 20.17 -2.52
C LEU A 287 6.26 21.00 -1.22
N PRO A 288 5.63 22.17 -1.16
CA PRO A 288 5.55 22.94 0.08
C PRO A 288 4.90 22.13 1.20
N ASP A 289 5.45 22.27 2.41
CA ASP A 289 4.99 21.49 3.57
C ASP A 289 3.50 21.71 3.90
N ASP A 290 2.97 22.90 3.61
CA ASP A 290 1.58 23.32 3.88
C ASP A 290 0.65 23.27 2.66
N ALA A 291 1.14 22.88 1.48
CA ALA A 291 0.33 22.83 0.26
C ALA A 291 -0.91 21.93 0.44
N PRO A 292 -2.14 22.40 0.16
CA PRO A 292 -3.30 21.52 0.14
C PRO A 292 -3.13 20.42 -0.92
N ILE A 293 -3.45 19.17 -0.57
CA ILE A 293 -3.43 18.06 -1.51
C ILE A 293 -4.86 17.55 -1.70
N VAL A 294 -5.36 17.64 -2.93
CA VAL A 294 -6.75 17.33 -3.27
C VAL A 294 -6.82 15.99 -4.01
N PRO A 295 -7.47 14.95 -3.42
CA PRO A 295 -7.73 13.71 -4.11
C PRO A 295 -8.92 13.84 -5.07
N ALA A 296 -8.83 13.25 -6.26
CA ALA A 296 -9.92 13.20 -7.24
C ALA A 296 -9.95 11.86 -7.98
N TYR A 297 -11.12 11.23 -8.06
CA TYR A 297 -11.29 10.01 -8.86
C TYR A 297 -11.36 10.33 -10.36
N ARG A 298 -10.59 9.61 -11.16
CA ARG A 298 -10.46 9.76 -12.61
C ARG A 298 -10.79 8.42 -13.29
N PRO A 299 -12.06 8.18 -13.67
CA PRO A 299 -12.48 6.91 -14.28
C PRO A 299 -11.87 6.67 -15.67
N ASP A 300 -11.42 7.73 -16.33
CA ASP A 300 -10.86 7.76 -17.68
C ASP A 300 -9.33 7.57 -17.72
N LEU A 301 -8.68 7.45 -16.56
CA LEU A 301 -7.23 7.35 -16.43
C LEU A 301 -6.83 6.04 -15.76
N LEU A 302 -5.96 5.26 -16.41
CA LEU A 302 -5.30 4.08 -15.82
C LEU A 302 -6.29 3.08 -15.19
N ASP A 303 -7.35 2.75 -15.94
CA ASP A 303 -8.46 1.88 -15.51
C ASP A 303 -9.24 2.37 -14.27
N GLY A 304 -9.18 3.69 -14.00
CA GLY A 304 -9.94 4.33 -12.94
C GLY A 304 -9.14 4.44 -11.64
N VAL A 305 -8.51 5.60 -11.42
CA VAL A 305 -7.67 5.85 -10.23
C VAL A 305 -8.07 7.11 -9.48
N VAL A 306 -7.81 7.16 -8.18
CA VAL A 306 -7.77 8.43 -7.45
C VAL A 306 -6.40 9.06 -7.66
N VAL A 307 -6.34 10.24 -8.29
CA VAL A 307 -5.12 11.08 -8.39
C VAL A 307 -5.05 12.07 -7.24
N LEU A 308 -3.86 12.57 -6.93
CA LEU A 308 -3.64 13.65 -5.98
C LEU A 308 -3.12 14.88 -6.73
N THR A 309 -3.71 16.05 -6.47
CA THR A 309 -3.27 17.31 -7.07
C THR A 309 -2.85 18.30 -5.99
N ALA A 310 -1.79 19.06 -6.25
CA ALA A 310 -1.33 20.12 -5.35
C ALA A 310 -0.60 21.21 -6.14
N ASP A 311 -0.65 22.44 -5.63
CA ASP A 311 0.26 23.49 -6.08
C ASP A 311 1.65 23.22 -5.49
N ALA A 312 2.62 23.07 -6.39
CA ALA A 312 4.00 22.77 -6.08
C ALA A 312 4.94 23.77 -6.77
N GLU A 313 6.22 23.68 -6.43
CA GLU A 313 7.28 24.40 -7.11
C GLU A 313 8.12 23.40 -7.91
N ARG A 314 8.75 23.90 -8.96
CA ARG A 314 9.81 23.24 -9.68
C ARG A 314 11.06 24.07 -9.54
N GLU A 315 12.12 23.46 -9.07
CA GLU A 315 13.43 24.09 -8.97
C GLU A 315 14.38 23.43 -9.95
N SER A 316 14.53 24.05 -11.12
CA SER A 316 15.43 23.61 -12.19
C SER A 316 16.78 24.30 -12.11
N ALA A 317 17.78 23.77 -12.83
CA ALA A 317 19.10 24.38 -12.91
C ALA A 317 19.00 25.83 -13.41
N ALA A 318 19.33 26.78 -12.53
CA ALA A 318 19.41 28.19 -12.87
C ALA A 318 20.56 28.49 -13.86
N PRO A 319 20.55 29.64 -14.56
CA PRO A 319 21.71 30.07 -15.34
C PRO A 319 22.99 30.09 -14.48
N GLY A 320 24.12 29.69 -15.06
CA GLY A 320 25.41 29.58 -14.39
C GLY A 320 25.77 28.17 -13.91
N TRP A 321 24.88 27.18 -14.05
CA TRP A 321 25.23 25.76 -13.91
C TRP A 321 25.85 25.17 -15.19
N GLU A 322 25.86 25.91 -16.31
CA GLU A 322 26.48 25.45 -17.56
C GLU A 322 27.99 25.24 -17.37
N GLY A 323 28.43 23.97 -17.46
CA GLY A 323 29.84 23.60 -17.29
C GLY A 323 30.34 23.59 -15.84
N ALA A 324 29.46 23.81 -14.85
CA ALA A 324 29.80 23.77 -13.43
C ALA A 324 29.08 22.61 -12.73
N LEU A 325 29.85 21.74 -12.05
CA LEU A 325 29.29 20.70 -11.18
C LEU A 325 29.06 21.19 -9.75
N TYR A 326 29.87 22.15 -9.29
CA TYR A 326 29.79 22.72 -7.94
C TYR A 326 29.90 24.24 -8.03
N ARG A 327 29.08 24.93 -7.23
CA ARG A 327 29.07 26.38 -7.05
C ARG A 327 29.12 26.71 -5.56
N THR A 328 29.59 27.90 -5.19
CA THR A 328 29.58 28.34 -3.78
C THR A 328 28.16 28.70 -3.34
N LEU A 329 27.84 28.52 -2.06
CA LEU A 329 26.49 28.81 -1.55
C LEU A 329 26.13 30.28 -1.73
N GLU A 330 27.10 31.18 -1.52
CA GLU A 330 26.96 32.62 -1.72
C GLU A 330 26.62 32.96 -3.17
N SER A 331 27.10 32.17 -4.14
CA SER A 331 26.76 32.37 -5.56
C SER A 331 25.34 31.94 -5.92
N LEU A 332 24.63 31.27 -5.00
CA LEU A 332 23.23 30.85 -5.14
C LEU A 332 22.29 31.82 -4.40
N GLU A 333 22.80 32.71 -3.54
CA GLU A 333 22.00 33.70 -2.82
C GLU A 333 21.40 34.71 -3.83
N GLY A 334 20.07 34.68 -3.99
CA GLY A 334 19.34 35.49 -4.96
C GLY A 334 18.91 34.75 -6.23
N ASP A 335 19.34 33.49 -6.41
CA ASP A 335 19.01 32.64 -7.56
C ASP A 335 17.58 32.04 -7.45
N ARG A 336 16.58 32.89 -7.17
CA ARG A 336 15.15 32.53 -7.25
C ARG A 336 14.71 32.22 -8.68
N ALA A 337 15.56 32.50 -9.68
CA ALA A 337 15.29 32.33 -11.10
C ALA A 337 15.06 30.86 -11.53
N GLY A 338 15.47 29.89 -10.72
CA GLY A 338 15.24 28.47 -10.98
C GLY A 338 13.87 27.94 -10.53
N ARG A 339 13.11 28.72 -9.75
CA ARG A 339 11.81 28.29 -9.19
C ARG A 339 10.63 28.75 -10.04
N SER A 340 9.75 27.82 -10.38
CA SER A 340 8.50 28.08 -11.08
C SER A 340 7.35 27.30 -10.44
N SER A 341 6.15 27.87 -10.44
CA SER A 341 4.96 27.18 -9.95
C SER A 341 4.51 26.10 -10.94
N VAL A 342 4.06 24.97 -10.42
CA VAL A 342 3.50 23.86 -11.20
C VAL A 342 2.35 23.23 -10.43
N THR A 343 1.27 22.88 -11.12
CA THR A 343 0.25 22.00 -10.55
C THR A 343 0.74 20.56 -10.68
N MET A 344 1.16 19.99 -9.57
CA MET A 344 1.62 18.60 -9.50
C MET A 344 0.41 17.65 -9.53
N THR A 345 0.50 16.60 -10.34
CA THR A 345 -0.43 15.46 -10.32
C THR A 345 0.32 14.18 -9.94
N ALA A 346 -0.08 13.53 -8.85
CA ALA A 346 0.46 12.23 -8.46
C ALA A 346 -0.58 11.12 -8.69
N ILE A 347 -0.11 9.98 -9.17
CA ILE A 347 -0.91 8.77 -9.42
C ILE A 347 -0.51 7.66 -8.43
N PRO A 348 -1.34 6.63 -8.23
CA PRO A 348 -0.92 5.45 -7.46
C PRO A 348 0.35 4.83 -8.04
N TYR A 349 1.32 4.53 -7.17
CA TYR A 349 2.63 4.04 -7.58
C TYR A 349 2.54 2.79 -8.44
N TYR A 350 1.62 1.85 -8.18
CA TYR A 350 1.49 0.65 -9.00
C TYR A 350 1.14 0.93 -10.47
N ALA A 351 0.49 2.06 -10.75
CA ALA A 351 -0.02 2.39 -12.08
C ALA A 351 1.03 3.08 -12.96
N TRP A 352 2.21 3.40 -12.43
CA TRP A 352 3.31 3.98 -13.20
C TRP A 352 3.77 3.06 -14.34
N ALA A 353 4.49 3.63 -15.31
CA ALA A 353 5.04 2.95 -16.47
C ALA A 353 4.00 2.29 -17.39
N ASN A 354 2.77 2.79 -17.41
CA ASN A 354 1.72 2.38 -18.36
C ASN A 354 1.45 3.42 -19.49
N ARG A 355 2.14 4.58 -19.47
CA ARG A 355 1.85 5.73 -20.38
C ARG A 355 3.07 6.24 -21.14
N GLY A 356 3.96 5.34 -21.54
CA GLY A 356 5.22 5.67 -22.22
C GLY A 356 6.40 5.87 -21.27
N ALA A 357 7.60 5.98 -21.85
CA ALA A 357 8.85 6.19 -21.14
C ALA A 357 8.96 7.64 -20.65
N GLY A 358 9.48 7.82 -19.44
CA GLY A 358 9.74 9.13 -18.87
C GLY A 358 10.05 9.06 -17.37
N PRO A 359 10.65 10.13 -16.80
CA PRO A 359 11.01 10.16 -15.39
C PRO A 359 9.83 9.95 -14.43
N MET A 360 10.14 9.35 -13.28
CA MET A 360 9.18 9.08 -12.20
C MET A 360 9.86 9.32 -10.84
N ALA A 361 9.11 9.81 -9.85
CA ALA A 361 9.58 9.92 -8.47
C ALA A 361 8.48 9.65 -7.43
N VAL A 362 8.81 8.83 -6.42
CA VAL A 362 8.00 8.66 -5.19
C VAL A 362 8.33 9.72 -4.14
N TRP A 363 9.63 9.97 -3.94
CA TRP A 363 10.14 10.89 -2.92
C TRP A 363 10.42 12.27 -3.52
N LEU A 364 9.52 13.22 -3.23
CA LEU A 364 9.57 14.61 -3.67
C LEU A 364 10.40 15.44 -2.70
N ARG A 365 11.05 16.52 -3.16
CA ARG A 365 11.72 17.46 -2.25
C ARG A 365 10.68 18.22 -1.44
N ARG A 366 10.99 18.53 -0.18
CA ARG A 366 10.17 19.37 0.70
C ARG A 366 10.53 20.84 0.51
N GLY A 367 9.52 21.70 0.55
CA GLY A 367 9.62 23.15 0.37
C GLY A 367 9.25 23.94 1.60
#